data_AF-A0ABD7Z3M4-F1
#
_entry.id   AF-A0ABD7Z3M4-F1
#
_cell.length_a   1.000
_cell.length_b   1.000
_cell.length_c   1.000
_cell.angle_alpha   90.00
_cell.angle_beta   90.00
_cell.angle_gamma   90.00
#
_symmetry.space_group_name_H-M   'P 1'
#
loop_
_entity.id
_entity.type
_entity.pdbx_description
1 polymer ?
#
loop_
_entity_poly.entity_id
_entity_poly.type
_entity_poly.pdbx_seq_one_letter_code
_entity_poly.pdbx_strand_id
1 'polypeptide(L)'
;MSLIALEFAKSFVNGRITAQVFAEAYIELYRIERDNGLLLKDEDSVSECLSTIFCLADLYNPDSDKEEYELNDKQLIEQIEQELKKLN
;
A
#
# COMPACT_ATOMS: atom_id res chain seq x y z
N MET A 1 8.20 14.07 2.70
CA MET A 1 6.92 13.63 3.26
C MET A 1 5.94 13.33 2.15
N SER A 2 5.86 12.05 1.82
CA SER A 2 4.98 11.41 0.85
C SER A 2 3.58 11.29 1.44
N LEU A 3 2.96 12.44 1.64
CA LEU A 3 1.61 12.56 2.18
C LEU A 3 0.58 11.85 1.29
N ILE A 4 0.83 11.78 -0.02
CA ILE A 4 -0.16 11.27 -0.98
C ILE A 4 -0.27 9.75 -0.88
N ALA A 5 0.83 9.00 -0.93
CA ALA A 5 0.78 7.53 -0.76
C ALA A 5 0.18 7.12 0.60
N LEU A 6 0.54 7.82 1.68
CA LEU A 6 -0.01 7.55 3.00
C LEU A 6 -1.52 7.81 3.08
N GLU A 7 -1.99 8.96 2.57
CA GLU A 7 -3.43 9.27 2.54
C GLU A 7 -4.20 8.35 1.58
N PHE A 8 -3.57 7.89 0.50
CA PHE A 8 -4.16 6.91 -0.40
C PHE A 8 -4.37 5.56 0.29
N ALA A 9 -3.38 5.08 1.04
CA ALA A 9 -3.50 3.87 1.88
C ALA A 9 -4.60 4.02 2.95
N LYS A 10 -4.68 5.17 3.63
CA LYS A 10 -5.76 5.45 4.58
C LYS A 10 -7.14 5.47 3.90
N SER A 11 -7.24 6.04 2.70
CA SER A 11 -8.49 6.07 1.93
C SER A 11 -8.95 4.66 1.58
N PHE A 12 -8.02 3.76 1.23
CA PHE A 12 -8.29 2.36 0.93
C PHE A 12 -8.84 1.60 2.13
N VAL A 13 -8.15 1.62 3.28
CA VAL A 13 -8.65 0.91 4.49
C VAL A 13 -9.98 1.46 5.01
N ASN A 14 -10.31 2.71 4.67
CA ASN A 14 -11.62 3.31 4.94
C ASN A 14 -12.70 2.93 3.91
N GLY A 15 -12.43 1.98 3.02
CA GLY A 15 -13.39 1.43 2.06
C GLY A 15 -13.76 2.36 0.91
N ARG A 16 -12.97 3.41 0.65
CA ARG A 16 -13.25 4.37 -0.44
C ARG A 16 -12.75 3.89 -1.80
N ILE A 17 -11.86 2.90 -1.81
CA ILE A 17 -11.17 2.39 -3.00
C ILE A 17 -11.25 0.85 -2.94
N THR A 18 -11.48 0.21 -4.08
CA THR A 18 -11.45 -1.26 -4.19
C THR A 18 -10.00 -1.78 -4.17
N ALA A 19 -9.79 -3.02 -3.73
CA ALA A 19 -8.44 -3.62 -3.63
C ALA A 19 -7.66 -3.59 -4.96
N GLN A 20 -8.29 -3.96 -6.08
CA GLN A 20 -7.68 -3.92 -7.40
C GLN A 20 -7.18 -2.52 -7.79
N VAL A 21 -8.08 -1.52 -7.76
CA VAL A 21 -7.72 -0.13 -8.04
C VAL A 21 -6.62 0.37 -7.12
N PHE A 22 -6.68 0.01 -5.84
CA PHE A 22 -5.64 0.39 -4.89
C PHE A 22 -4.29 -0.22 -5.25
N ALA A 23 -4.21 -1.53 -5.49
CA ALA A 23 -2.95 -2.23 -5.76
C ALA A 23 -2.24 -1.64 -6.99
N GLU A 24 -2.97 -1.52 -8.10
CA GLU A 24 -2.44 -0.96 -9.36
C GLU A 24 -1.98 0.49 -9.19
N ALA A 25 -2.83 1.34 -8.59
CA ALA A 25 -2.54 2.77 -8.46
C ALA A 25 -1.47 3.06 -7.41
N TYR A 26 -1.40 2.30 -6.31
CA TYR A 26 -0.42 2.48 -5.26
C TYR A 26 0.99 2.17 -5.75
N ILE A 27 1.17 1.09 -6.53
CA ILE A 27 2.46 0.72 -7.12
C ILE A 27 2.99 1.86 -8.01
N GLU A 28 2.15 2.41 -8.86
CA GLU A 28 2.54 3.53 -9.74
C GLU A 28 2.80 4.82 -8.96
N LEU A 29 1.95 5.15 -7.98
CA LEU A 29 2.15 6.31 -7.11
C LEU A 29 3.48 6.23 -6.35
N TYR A 30 3.79 5.07 -5.76
CA TYR A 30 5.03 4.84 -5.03
C TYR A 30 6.26 5.00 -5.95
N ARG A 31 6.21 4.46 -7.17
CA ARG A 31 7.28 4.63 -8.18
C ARG A 31 7.47 6.09 -8.54
N ILE A 32 6.40 6.83 -8.78
CA ILE A 32 6.45 8.28 -9.08
C ILE A 32 7.10 9.04 -7.92
N GLU A 33 6.67 8.80 -6.69
CA GLU A 33 7.25 9.48 -5.51
C GLU A 33 8.72 9.13 -5.31
N ARG A 34 9.11 7.87 -5.52
CA ARG A 34 10.51 7.42 -5.47
C ARG A 34 11.36 8.13 -6.51
N ASP A 35 10.91 8.14 -7.77
CA ASP A 35 11.67 8.68 -8.90
C ASP A 35 11.82 10.20 -8.81
N ASN A 36 10.91 10.88 -8.11
CA ASN A 36 11.00 12.30 -7.78
C ASN A 36 11.74 12.59 -6.46
N GLY A 37 12.28 11.57 -5.79
CA GLY A 37 13.01 11.71 -4.52
C GLY A 37 12.14 12.20 -3.35
N LEU A 38 10.82 12.00 -3.43
CA LEU A 38 9.88 12.40 -2.38
C LEU A 38 9.94 11.45 -1.17
N LEU A 39 10.11 10.15 -1.43
CA LEU A 39 10.27 9.12 -0.38
C LEU A 39 11.50 9.35 0.50
N LEU A 40 12.56 9.96 -0.04
CA LEU A 40 13.78 10.29 0.71
C LEU A 40 13.57 11.35 1.81
N LYS A 41 12.40 12.00 1.81
CA LYS A 41 12.03 13.04 2.76
C LYS A 41 11.07 12.51 3.84
N ASP A 42 10.89 11.20 3.92
CA ASP A 42 10.01 10.54 4.87
C ASP A 42 10.82 10.13 6.11
N GLU A 43 10.15 10.13 7.26
CA GLU A 43 10.72 9.52 8.46
C GLU A 43 10.86 8.00 8.25
N ASP A 44 11.84 7.38 8.90
CA ASP A 44 12.14 5.95 8.70
C ASP A 44 10.90 5.05 8.88
N SER A 45 10.06 5.35 9.88
CA SER A 45 8.80 4.63 10.13
C SER A 45 7.79 4.75 8.99
N VAL A 46 7.66 5.94 8.40
CA VAL A 46 6.77 6.17 7.25
C VAL A 46 7.34 5.49 6.01
N SER A 47 8.65 5.58 5.78
CA SER A 47 9.33 4.92 4.67
C SER A 47 9.17 3.39 4.71
N GLU A 48 9.35 2.79 5.89
CA GLU A 48 9.12 1.36 6.12
C GLU A 48 7.66 0.98 5.90
N CYS A 49 6.72 1.77 6.40
CA CYS A 49 5.29 1.53 6.19
C CYS A 49 4.94 1.58 4.69
N LEU A 50 5.36 2.62 3.98
CA LEU A 50 5.03 2.79 2.56
C LEU A 50 5.67 1.71 1.66
N SER A 51 6.90 1.29 1.96
CA SER A 51 7.57 0.19 1.26
C SER A 51 6.94 -1.17 1.57
N THR A 52 6.49 -1.39 2.80
CA THR A 52 5.76 -2.62 3.16
C THR A 52 4.43 -2.69 2.40
N ILE A 53 3.66 -1.59 2.36
CA ILE A 53 2.41 -1.50 1.60
C ILE A 53 2.65 -1.75 0.10
N PHE A 54 3.77 -1.28 -0.46
CA PHE A 54 4.14 -1.59 -1.84
C PHE A 54 4.27 -3.10 -2.07
N CYS A 55 4.97 -3.81 -1.18
CA CYS A 55 5.10 -5.27 -1.25
C CYS A 55 3.74 -5.97 -1.11
N LEU A 56 2.86 -5.50 -0.21
CA LEU A 56 1.52 -6.06 -0.05
C LEU A 56 0.65 -5.87 -1.29
N ALA A 57 0.75 -4.70 -1.95
CA ALA A 57 0.07 -4.42 -3.21
C ALA A 57 0.59 -5.31 -4.36
N ASP A 58 1.90 -5.58 -4.41
CA ASP A 58 2.52 -6.46 -5.42
C ASP A 58 2.11 -7.93 -5.23
N LEU A 59 1.80 -8.35 -3.99
CA LEU A 59 1.30 -9.68 -3.66
C LEU A 59 -0.22 -9.84 -3.88
N TYR A 60 -0.94 -8.78 -4.23
CA TYR A 60 -2.38 -8.85 -4.43
C TYR A 60 -2.72 -9.59 -5.73
N ASN A 61 -3.61 -10.56 -5.63
CA ASN A 61 -4.18 -11.25 -6.79
C ASN A 61 -5.67 -11.55 -6.52
N PRO A 62 -6.61 -10.97 -7.30
CA PRO A 62 -8.05 -11.19 -7.13
C PRO A 62 -8.55 -12.52 -7.71
N ASP A 63 -7.74 -13.17 -8.54
CA ASP A 63 -8.17 -14.29 -9.36
C ASP A 63 -8.22 -15.61 -8.57
N SER A 64 -8.97 -16.58 -9.10
CA SER A 64 -9.16 -17.88 -8.42
C SER A 64 -7.93 -18.79 -8.48
N ASP A 65 -6.96 -18.47 -9.32
CA ASP A 65 -5.67 -19.16 -9.43
C ASP A 65 -4.61 -18.61 -8.47
N LYS A 66 -5.00 -17.69 -7.58
CA LYS A 66 -4.16 -17.11 -6.55
C LYS A 66 -3.41 -18.17 -5.73
N GLU A 67 -2.10 -17.98 -5.60
CA GLU A 67 -1.23 -18.81 -4.78
C GLU A 67 -1.47 -18.59 -3.27
N GLU A 68 -1.03 -19.51 -2.42
CA GLU A 68 -1.27 -19.44 -0.96
C GLU A 68 -0.66 -18.18 -0.31
N TYR A 69 0.47 -17.69 -0.85
CA TYR A 69 1.20 -16.53 -0.34
C TYR A 69 0.66 -15.18 -0.84
N GLU A 70 -0.16 -15.18 -1.88
CA GLU A 70 -0.76 -13.97 -2.44
C GLU A 70 -1.97 -13.51 -1.61
N LEU A 71 -2.43 -12.29 -1.82
CA LEU A 71 -3.47 -11.66 -1.01
C LEU A 71 -4.77 -11.46 -1.80
N ASN A 72 -5.89 -11.84 -1.20
CA ASN A 72 -7.21 -11.41 -1.67
C ASN A 72 -7.58 -10.02 -1.12
N ASP A 73 -8.72 -9.47 -1.56
CA ASP A 73 -9.22 -8.16 -1.18
C ASP A 73 -9.21 -7.92 0.34
N LYS A 74 -9.75 -8.88 1.10
CA LYS A 74 -9.90 -8.76 2.55
C LYS A 74 -8.53 -8.81 3.24
N GLN A 75 -7.67 -9.75 2.84
CA GLN A 75 -6.33 -9.91 3.40
C GLN A 75 -5.46 -8.67 3.14
N LEU A 76 -5.59 -8.06 1.96
CA LEU A 76 -4.87 -6.83 1.62
C LEU A 76 -5.29 -5.67 2.55
N ILE A 77 -6.60 -5.47 2.75
CA ILE A 77 -7.13 -4.44 3.67
C ILE A 77 -6.61 -4.67 5.09
N GLU A 78 -6.75 -5.89 5.61
CA GLU A 78 -6.37 -6.22 6.98
C GLU A 78 -4.88 -6.00 7.25
N GLN A 79 -4.00 -6.39 6.32
CA GLN A 79 -2.56 -6.20 6.47
C GLN A 79 -2.15 -4.75 6.37
N ILE A 80 -2.71 -3.98 5.42
CA ILE A 80 -2.41 -2.55 5.32
C ILE A 80 -2.92 -1.78 6.55
N GLU A 81 -4.08 -2.15 7.09
CA GLU A 81 -4.58 -1.57 8.33
C GLU A 81 -3.64 -1.84 9.52
N GLN A 82 -3.07 -3.05 9.60
CA GLN A 82 -2.06 -3.38 10.61
C GLN A 82 -0.78 -2.57 10.45
N GLU A 83 -0.29 -2.38 9.21
CA GLU A 83 0.89 -1.55 8.94
C GLU A 83 0.65 -0.08 9.33
N LEU A 84 -0.50 0.48 8.96
CA LEU A 84 -0.84 1.87 9.30
C LEU A 84 -0.96 2.09 10.82
N LYS A 85 -1.37 1.08 11.59
CA LYS A 85 -1.46 1.16 13.06
C LYS A 85 -0.09 1.31 13.73
N LYS A 86 1.01 0.89 13.09
CA LYS A 86 2.38 1.03 13.63
C LYS A 86 2.88 2.48 13.63
N LEU A 87 2.23 3.37 12.88
CA LEU A 87 2.57 4.79 12.81
C LEU A 87 1.95 5.64 13.94
N ASN A 88 1.10 5.04 14.79
CA ASN A 88 0.41 5.71 15.90
C ASN A 88 1.10 5.49 17.24
#